data_AF-A0A838Q2F9-F1
#
_entry.id   AF-A0A838Q2F9-F1
#
_cell.length_a   1.000
_cell.length_b   1.000
_cell.length_c   1.000
_cell.angle_alpha   90.00
_cell.angle_beta   90.00
_cell.angle_gamma   90.00
#
_symmetry.space_group_name_H-M   'P 1'
#
loop_
_entity.id
_entity.type
_entity.pdbx_description
1 polymer ?
#
loop_
_entity_poly.entity_id
_entity_poly.type
_entity_poly.pdbx_seq_one_letter_code
_entity_poly.pdbx_strand_id
1 'polypeptide(L)' 'VAQTVGKALQAAYSPAKVGLMLAGLEVPHTHLHVVPIDGVHDLDFANADPDPDSAALEAAADRVREALRGLAAEGVADR' A
#
# COMPACT_ATOMS: atom_id res chain seq x y z
N VAL A 1 -7.88 8.14 6.62
CA VAL A 1 -7.46 7.53 5.33
C VAL A 1 -6.32 6.54 5.51
N ALA A 2 -5.09 6.94 5.84
CA ALA A 2 -3.94 6.02 5.91
C ALA A 2 -4.14 4.81 6.85
N GLN A 3 -4.77 4.99 8.01
CA GLN A 3 -5.11 3.88 8.91
C GLN A 3 -6.07 2.86 8.26
N THR A 4 -7.05 3.33 7.48
CA THR A 4 -8.00 2.47 6.76
C THR A 4 -7.28 1.66 5.68
N VAL A 5 -6.41 2.32 4.91
CA VAL A 5 -5.55 1.66 3.91
C VAL A 5 -4.63 0.63 4.57
N GLY A 6 -4.00 0.98 5.69
CA GLY A 6 -3.15 0.04 6.45
C GLY A 6 -3.92 -1.18 6.96
N LYS A 7 -5.15 -1.02 7.46
CA LYS A 7 -6.00 -2.16 7.85
C LYS A 7 -6.35 -3.04 6.66
N ALA A 8 -6.66 -2.45 5.50
CA ALA A 8 -6.94 -3.22 4.29
C ALA A 8 -5.69 -3.98 3.81
N LEU A 9 -4.52 -3.34 3.81
CA LEU A 9 -3.25 -3.99 3.47
C LEU A 9 -2.91 -5.13 4.43
N GLN A 10 -3.15 -4.95 5.74
CA GLN A 10 -2.95 -6.00 6.74
C GLN A 10 -3.85 -7.21 6.48
N ALA A 11 -5.13 -6.97 6.17
CA ALA A 11 -6.09 -8.04 5.86
C ALA A 11 -5.77 -8.72 4.52
N ALA A 12 -5.40 -7.93 3.51
CA ALA A 12 -5.07 -8.41 2.18
C ALA A 12 -3.85 -9.31 2.20
N TYR A 13 -2.72 -8.85 2.76
CA TYR A 13 -1.42 -9.51 2.59
C TYR A 13 -0.96 -10.31 3.81
N SER A 14 -1.59 -10.14 4.97
CA SER A 14 -1.13 -10.74 6.24
C SER A 14 0.37 -10.54 6.56
N PRO A 15 0.96 -9.35 6.34
CA PRO A 15 2.37 -9.09 6.64
C PRO A 15 2.61 -9.11 8.16
N ALA A 16 3.88 -9.12 8.58
CA ALA A 16 4.21 -8.93 10.01
C ALA A 16 3.65 -7.61 10.56
N LYS A 17 3.78 -6.51 9.80
CA LYS A 17 3.18 -5.19 10.07
C LYS A 17 2.88 -4.42 8.79
N VAL A 18 2.20 -3.28 8.92
CA VAL A 18 2.10 -2.25 7.87
C VAL A 18 2.85 -1.01 8.34
N GLY A 19 3.87 -0.61 7.59
CA GLY A 19 4.68 0.58 7.81
C GLY A 19 4.03 1.84 7.26
N LEU A 20 4.36 2.98 7.87
CA LEU A 20 3.98 4.32 7.42
C LEU A 20 5.23 5.21 7.36
N MET A 21 5.47 5.85 6.22
CA MET A 21 6.61 6.76 6.03
C MET A 21 6.19 8.06 5.35
N LEU A 22 6.85 9.15 5.75
CA LEU A 22 6.80 10.46 5.10
C LEU A 22 8.24 10.85 4.71
N ALA A 23 8.56 10.84 3.40
CA ALA A 23 9.89 11.15 2.87
C ALA A 23 9.88 12.47 2.08
N GLY A 24 9.32 12.46 0.87
CA GLY A 24 8.95 13.67 0.13
C GLY A 24 10.11 14.43 -0.54
N LEU A 25 11.30 13.83 -0.65
CA LEU A 25 12.44 14.45 -1.33
C LEU A 25 12.40 14.22 -2.85
N GLU A 26 11.72 13.16 -3.28
CA GLU A 26 11.64 12.74 -4.67
C GLU A 26 10.57 13.52 -5.45
N VAL A 27 9.44 13.83 -4.82
CA VAL A 27 8.31 14.50 -5.46
C VAL A 27 7.76 15.61 -4.55
N PRO A 28 7.64 16.87 -5.04
CA PRO A 28 7.30 18.03 -4.22
C PRO A 28 5.79 18.17 -3.95
N HIS A 29 5.14 17.09 -3.50
CA HIS A 29 3.80 17.13 -2.92
C HIS A 29 3.73 16.19 -1.71
N THR A 30 2.98 16.58 -0.68
CA THR A 30 2.83 15.74 0.52
C THR A 30 2.11 14.44 0.18
N HIS A 31 2.77 13.32 0.42
CA HIS A 31 2.21 11.97 0.28
C HIS A 31 2.69 11.09 1.42
N LEU A 32 1.96 10.00 1.68
CA LEU A 32 2.29 9.02 2.71
C LEU A 32 2.51 7.67 2.03
N HIS A 33 3.63 7.01 2.32
CA HIS A 33 3.83 5.61 1.94
C HIS A 33 3.19 4.72 2.99
N VAL A 34 2.32 3.81 2.57
CA VAL A 34 1.68 2.80 3.42
C VAL A 34 2.02 1.43 2.84
N VAL A 35 2.87 0.66 3.52
CA VAL A 35 3.58 -0.49 2.92
C VAL A 35 3.42 -1.74 3.81
N PRO A 36 2.99 -2.90 3.29
CA PRO A 36 3.13 -4.19 3.99
C PRO A 36 4.61 -4.50 4.22
N ILE A 37 5.01 -4.83 5.44
CA ILE A 37 6.41 -5.09 5.78
C ILE A 37 6.55 -6.35 6.64
N ASP A 38 7.62 -7.12 6.38
CA ASP A 38 8.07 -8.21 7.23
C ASP A 38 9.30 -7.80 8.07
N GLY A 39 10.00 -6.73 7.67
CA GLY A 39 11.04 -6.09 8.46
C GLY A 39 11.24 -4.61 8.12
N VAL A 40 12.06 -3.91 8.90
CA VAL A 40 12.32 -2.47 8.69
C VAL A 40 13.02 -2.17 7.35
N HIS A 41 13.73 -3.15 6.78
CA HIS A 41 14.45 -3.00 5.51
C HIS A 41 13.51 -2.87 4.31
N ASP A 42 12.25 -3.32 4.42
CA ASP A 42 11.24 -3.17 3.36
C ASP A 42 10.84 -1.70 3.13
N LEU A 43 11.22 -0.80 4.05
CA LEU A 43 10.99 0.64 3.93
C LEU A 43 12.15 1.39 3.23
N ASP A 44 13.16 0.68 2.73
CA ASP A 44 14.23 1.28 1.95
C ASP A 44 13.82 1.39 0.46
N PHE A 45 13.79 2.61 -0.07
CA PHE A 45 13.45 2.87 -1.47
C PHE A 45 14.43 2.23 -2.47
N ALA A 46 15.64 1.88 -2.06
CA ALA A 46 16.57 1.13 -2.90
C ALA A 46 16.04 -0.26 -3.30
N ASN A 47 15.05 -0.80 -2.57
CA ASN A 47 14.41 -2.08 -2.86
C ASN A 47 13.20 -1.97 -3.80
N ALA A 48 12.81 -0.76 -4.22
CA ALA A 48 11.67 -0.58 -5.11
C ALA A 48 11.93 -1.18 -6.49
N ASP A 49 10.93 -1.89 -7.04
CA ASP A 49 10.97 -2.37 -8.42
C ASP A 49 10.78 -1.19 -9.40
N PRO A 50 11.77 -0.86 -10.25
CA PRO A 50 11.65 0.25 -11.19
C PRO A 50 10.79 -0.07 -12.43
N ASP A 51 10.49 -1.35 -12.69
CA ASP A 51 9.70 -1.80 -13.85
C ASP A 51 8.72 -2.92 -13.47
N PRO A 52 7.75 -2.64 -12.58
CA PRO A 52 6.82 -3.63 -12.09
C PRO A 52 5.87 -4.12 -13.19
N ASP A 53 5.59 -5.42 -13.19
CA ASP A 53 4.61 -6.01 -14.11
C ASP A 53 3.21 -5.41 -13.91
N SER A 54 2.61 -4.93 -15.00
CA SER A 54 1.32 -4.25 -14.96
C SER A 54 0.18 -5.17 -14.54
N ALA A 55 0.23 -6.46 -14.89
CA ALA A 55 -0.81 -7.41 -14.50
C ALA A 55 -0.74 -7.70 -12.98
N ALA A 56 0.47 -7.81 -12.43
CA ALA A 56 0.67 -7.92 -10.98
C ALA A 56 0.16 -6.68 -10.23
N LEU A 57 0.38 -5.47 -10.75
CA LEU A 57 -0.13 -4.23 -10.17
C LEU A 57 -1.67 -4.17 -10.17
N GLU A 58 -2.32 -4.58 -11.27
CA GLU A 58 -3.78 -4.62 -11.35
C GLU A 58 -4.37 -5.61 -10.32
N ALA A 59 -3.79 -6.82 -10.24
CA ALA A 59 -4.20 -7.82 -9.25
C ALA A 59 -4.00 -7.33 -7.80
N ALA A 60 -2.91 -6.61 -7.53
CA ALA A 60 -2.66 -6.01 -6.23
C ALA A 60 -3.69 -4.92 -5.90
N ALA A 61 -4.04 -4.09 -6.88
CA ALA A 61 -5.06 -3.05 -6.73
C ALA A 61 -6.44 -3.64 -6.43
N ASP A 62 -6.86 -4.68 -7.16
CA ASP A 62 -8.13 -5.37 -6.93
C ASP A 62 -8.21 -6.00 -5.54
N ARG A 63 -7.13 -6.67 -5.10
CA ARG A 63 -7.05 -7.24 -3.75
C ARG A 63 -7.22 -6.16 -2.66
N VAL A 64 -6.60 -4.99 -2.84
CA VAL A 64 -6.72 -3.87 -1.88
C VAL A 64 -8.12 -3.27 -1.91
N ARG A 65 -8.75 -3.11 -3.09
CA ARG A 65 -10.15 -2.65 -3.20
C ARG A 65 -11.11 -3.60 -2.51
N GLU A 66 -10.95 -4.91 -2.71
CA GLU A 66 -11.76 -5.93 -2.04
C GLU A 66 -11.63 -5.83 -0.51
N ALA A 67 -10.40 -5.75 -0.01
CA ALA A 67 -10.16 -5.59 1.43
C ALA A 67 -10.76 -4.28 1.99
N LEU A 68 -10.67 -3.16 1.25
CA LEU A 68 -11.29 -1.89 1.63
C LEU A 68 -12.83 -2.00 1.67
N ARG A 69 -13.44 -2.64 0.67
CA ARG A 69 -14.90 -2.88 0.62
C ARG A 69 -15.35 -3.78 1.77
N GLY A 70 -14.58 -4.83 2.09
CA GLY A 70 -14.84 -5.71 3.24
C GLY A 70 -14.81 -4.97 4.59
N LEU A 71 -14.06 -3.88 4.68
CA LEU A 71 -14.03 -2.98 5.84
C LEU A 71 -15.09 -1.88 5.80
N ALA A 72 -16.00 -1.89 4.81
CA ALA A 72 -16.98 -0.83 4.54
C ALA A 72 -16.34 0.57 4.44
N ALA A 73 -15.13 0.65 3.85
CA ALA A 73 -14.48 1.93 3.61
C ALA A 73 -15.22 2.75 2.54
N GLU A 74 -15.33 4.06 2.75
CA GLU A 74 -15.86 4.99 1.77
C GLU A 74 -14.81 5.36 0.71
N GLY A 75 -15.27 5.78 -0.48
CA GLY A 75 -14.38 6.31 -1.53
C GLY A 75 -13.50 5.27 -2.23
N VAL A 76 -13.86 3.98 -2.17
CA VAL A 76 -13.17 2.92 -2.92
C VAL A 76 -13.56 3.02 -4.39
N ALA A 77 -12.58 3.09 -5.28
CA ALA A 77 -12.81 3.14 -6.72
C ALA A 77 -13.52 1.86 -7.23
N ASP A 78 -14.32 2.01 -8.28
CA ASP A 78 -15.01 0.88 -8.94
C ASP A 78 -14.04 0.01 -9.75
N ARG A 79 -13.00 0.65 -10.31
CA ARG A 79 -11.96 0.05 -11.14
C ARG A 79 -10.57 0.39 -10.63
#